data_AF-A0A4S0S024-F1
#
_entry.id   AF-A0A4S0S024-F1
#
_cell.length_a   1.000
_cell.length_b   1.000
_cell.length_c   1.000
_cell.angle_alpha   90.00
_cell.angle_beta   90.00
_cell.angle_gamma   90.00
#
_symmetry.space_group_name_H-M   'P 1'
#
loop_
_entity.id
_entity.type
_entity.pdbx_description
1 polymer ?
#
loop_
_entity_poly.entity_id
_entity_poly.type
_entity_poly.pdbx_seq_one_letter_code
_entity_poly.pdbx_strand_id
1 'polypeptide(L)'
;MTAPMAALAANTQIDPATLSSQQRRAVNLIKTTRLYRRPNGYGRPPASVSLDIVRSLQGLGLVRLDNASCPVLTGSGLNLHGVIEQRAGRKRT
;
A
#
# COMPACT_ATOMS: atom_id res chain seq x y z
N MET A 1 2.49 20.39 -34.46
CA MET A 1 1.64 19.45 -33.70
C MET A 1 2.53 18.68 -32.75
N THR A 2 2.66 19.14 -31.51
CA THR A 2 3.54 18.57 -30.48
C THR A 2 2.74 17.49 -29.72
N ALA A 3 3.12 16.23 -29.86
CA ALA A 3 2.56 15.16 -29.05
C ALA A 3 2.94 15.40 -27.57
N PRO A 4 2.00 15.28 -26.61
CA PRO A 4 2.38 15.30 -25.22
C PRO A 4 3.22 14.05 -24.95
N MET A 5 4.49 14.26 -24.58
CA MET A 5 5.36 13.22 -24.05
C MET A 5 4.68 12.71 -22.78
N ALA A 6 3.95 11.59 -22.88
CA ALA A 6 3.45 10.88 -21.73
C ALA A 6 4.67 10.46 -20.92
N ALA A 7 4.97 11.20 -19.86
CA ALA A 7 5.96 10.81 -18.87
C ALA A 7 5.49 9.47 -18.31
N LEU A 8 6.04 8.39 -18.84
CA LEU A 8 5.96 7.07 -18.26
C LEU A 8 6.59 7.24 -16.89
N ALA A 9 5.77 7.47 -15.86
CA ALA A 9 6.22 7.52 -14.49
C ALA A 9 7.04 6.26 -14.30
N ALA A 10 8.36 6.41 -14.20
CA ALA A 10 9.24 5.30 -13.92
C ALA A 10 8.67 4.67 -12.66
N ASN A 11 8.05 3.50 -12.81
CA ASN A 11 7.52 2.73 -11.70
C ASN A 11 8.75 2.27 -10.93
N THR A 12 9.31 3.16 -10.11
CA THR A 12 10.39 2.85 -9.19
C THR A 12 9.82 1.79 -8.28
N GLN A 13 10.13 0.54 -8.62
CA GLN A 13 9.57 -0.61 -7.94
C GLN A 13 10.15 -0.62 -6.52
N ILE A 14 9.30 -0.26 -5.55
CA ILE A 14 9.72 -0.22 -4.15
C ILE A 14 10.00 -1.64 -3.69
N ASP A 15 11.21 -1.89 -3.19
CA ASP A 15 11.55 -3.17 -2.58
C ASP A 15 10.83 -3.29 -1.23
N PRO A 16 10.04 -4.36 -0.98
CA PRO A 16 9.42 -4.60 0.32
C PRO A 16 10.40 -4.63 1.50
N ALA A 17 11.69 -4.87 1.27
CA ALA A 17 12.72 -4.86 2.30
C ALA A 17 12.92 -3.47 2.93
N THR A 18 12.69 -2.39 2.18
CA THR A 18 12.86 -1.01 2.66
C THR A 18 11.67 -0.53 3.50
N LEU A 19 10.54 -1.24 3.47
CA LEU A 19 9.37 -0.94 4.28
C LEU A 19 9.55 -1.40 5.73
N SER A 20 9.02 -0.61 6.67
CA SER A 20 8.92 -1.02 8.06
C SER A 20 7.98 -2.22 8.22
N SER A 21 8.12 -2.95 9.33
CA SER A 21 7.21 -4.05 9.67
C SER A 21 5.74 -3.60 9.73
N GLN A 22 5.48 -2.39 10.23
CA GLN A 22 4.15 -1.81 10.32
C GLN A 22 3.58 -1.46 8.94
N GLN A 23 4.39 -0.91 8.03
CA GLN A 23 3.99 -0.63 6.64
C GLN A 23 3.65 -1.91 5.88
N ARG A 24 4.50 -2.95 5.97
CA ARG A 24 4.22 -4.26 5.35
C ARG A 24 2.92 -4.87 5.89
N ARG A 25 2.72 -4.82 7.21
CA ARG A 25 1.46 -5.28 7.83
C ARG A 25 0.26 -4.47 7.32
N ALA A 26 0.38 -3.16 7.18
CA ALA A 26 -0.68 -2.31 6.67
C ALA A 26 -1.03 -2.62 5.21
N VAL A 27 -0.03 -2.86 4.35
CA VAL A 27 -0.27 -3.29 2.95
C VAL A 27 -1.09 -4.59 2.91
N ASN A 28 -0.72 -5.58 3.73
CA ASN A 28 -1.49 -6.82 3.85
C ASN A 28 -2.92 -6.56 4.36
N LEU A 29 -3.10 -5.75 5.40
CA LEU A 29 -4.43 -5.44 5.96
C LEU A 29 -5.33 -4.69 4.97
N ILE A 30 -4.77 -3.75 4.19
CA ILE A 30 -5.52 -2.99 3.18
C ILE A 30 -5.94 -3.92 2.02
N LYS A 31 -5.12 -4.92 1.68
CA LYS A 31 -5.46 -5.89 0.64
C LYS A 31 -6.58 -6.85 1.05
N THR A 32 -6.60 -7.27 2.31
CA THR A 32 -7.50 -8.31 2.81
C THR A 32 -8.80 -7.75 3.38
N THR A 33 -8.79 -6.53 3.92
CA THR A 33 -9.91 -5.97 4.66
C THR A 33 -10.21 -4.54 4.21
N ARG A 34 -11.49 -4.21 4.04
CA ARG A 34 -11.92 -2.84 3.83
C ARG A 34 -11.82 -2.06 5.15
N LEU A 35 -10.89 -1.11 5.22
CA LEU A 35 -10.63 -0.33 6.44
C LEU A 35 -11.35 1.03 6.38
N TYR A 36 -12.45 1.18 7.09
CA TYR A 36 -13.16 2.46 7.20
C TYR A 36 -12.43 3.47 8.08
N ARG A 37 -12.60 4.75 7.78
CA ARG A 37 -11.99 5.87 8.52
C ARG A 37 -12.41 5.89 10.00
N ARG A 38 -11.46 6.24 10.86
CA ARG A 38 -11.66 6.60 12.28
C ARG A 38 -10.83 7.86 12.62
N PRO A 39 -11.02 8.50 13.79
CA PRO A 39 -10.31 9.72 14.15
C PRO A 39 -8.77 9.61 14.00
N ASN A 40 -8.20 8.49 14.45
CA ASN A 40 -6.75 8.28 14.48
C ASN A 40 -6.25 7.20 13.51
N GLY A 41 -6.99 6.88 12.45
CA GLY A 41 -6.56 5.88 11.47
C GLY A 41 -7.68 5.25 10.66
N TYR A 42 -7.52 3.96 10.37
CA TYR A 42 -8.47 3.15 9.63
C TYR A 42 -8.65 1.78 10.29
N GLY A 43 -9.88 1.26 10.24
CA GLY A 43 -10.25 -0.04 10.82
C GLY A 43 -10.37 -0.04 12.35
N ARG A 44 -10.66 -1.21 12.91
CA ARG A 44 -10.80 -1.44 14.36
C ARG A 44 -9.83 -2.54 14.81
N PRO A 45 -9.24 -2.46 16.02
CA PRO A 45 -8.39 -3.53 16.53
C PRO A 45 -9.11 -4.90 16.46
N PRO A 46 -8.42 -5.98 16.06
CA PRO A 46 -6.97 -6.09 15.80
C PRO A 46 -6.52 -5.65 14.38
N ALA A 47 -7.45 -5.39 13.47
CA ALA A 47 -7.21 -5.00 12.08
C ALA A 47 -7.29 -3.48 11.91
N SER A 48 -6.25 -2.78 12.37
CA SER A 48 -6.20 -1.32 12.23
C SER A 48 -4.85 -0.76 11.82
N VAL A 49 -4.90 0.39 11.15
CA VAL A 49 -3.74 1.10 10.61
C VAL A 49 -3.82 2.57 11.05
N SER A 50 -2.71 3.17 11.47
CA SER A 50 -2.66 4.60 11.85
C SER A 50 -2.73 5.51 10.62
N LEU A 51 -3.09 6.79 10.83
CA LEU A 51 -3.08 7.78 9.76
C LEU A 51 -1.69 7.97 9.15
N ASP A 52 -0.65 7.98 9.99
CA ASP A 52 0.72 8.23 9.55
C ASP A 52 1.24 7.12 8.63
N ILE A 53 0.89 5.86 8.92
CA ILE A 53 1.24 4.74 8.05
C ILE A 53 0.52 4.85 6.70
N VAL A 54 -0.78 5.21 6.69
CA VAL A 54 -1.50 5.40 5.42
C VAL A 54 -0.91 6.57 4.64
N ARG A 55 -0.63 7.72 5.28
CA ARG A 55 0.00 8.87 4.64
C ARG A 55 1.37 8.53 4.07
N SER A 56 2.16 7.77 4.82
CA SER A 56 3.47 7.28 4.36
C SER A 56 3.34 6.40 3.12
N LEU A 57 2.41 5.43 3.12
CA LEU A 57 2.15 4.58 1.96
C LEU A 57 1.57 5.33 0.76
N GLN A 58 0.80 6.41 1.00
CA GLN A 58 0.35 7.32 -0.04
C GLN A 58 1.50 8.11 -0.66
N GLY A 59 2.44 8.62 0.16
CA GLY A 59 3.64 9.30 -0.32
C GLY A 59 4.55 8.42 -1.16
N LEU A 60 4.52 7.10 -0.92
CA LEU A 60 5.19 6.08 -1.71
C LEU A 60 4.41 5.64 -2.96
N GLY A 61 3.22 6.18 -3.21
CA GLY A 61 2.37 5.81 -4.34
C GLY A 61 1.78 4.39 -4.25
N LEU A 62 1.83 3.74 -3.09
CA LEU A 62 1.37 2.35 -2.87
C LEU A 62 -0.12 2.28 -2.51
N VAL A 63 -0.66 3.35 -1.92
CA VAL A 63 -2.04 3.45 -1.45
C VAL A 63 -2.69 4.72 -1.99
N ARG A 64 -3.99 4.66 -2.29
CA ARG A 64 -4.85 5.82 -2.54
C ARG A 64 -6.11 5.73 -1.69
N LEU A 65 -6.88 6.81 -1.56
CA LEU A 65 -8.19 6.78 -0.89
C LEU A 65 -9.29 6.64 -1.94
N ASP A 66 -10.08 5.58 -1.84
CA ASP A 66 -11.29 5.39 -2.63
C ASP A 66 -12.45 6.20 -2.02
N ASN A 67 -13.12 7.00 -2.86
CA ASN A 67 -14.22 7.91 -2.48
C ASN A 67 -13.99 8.59 -1.12
N ALA A 68 -12.78 9.13 -0.94
CA ALA A 68 -12.27 9.85 0.24
C ALA A 68 -12.25 9.10 1.59
N SER A 69 -12.64 7.82 1.66
CA SER A 69 -13.00 7.20 2.95
C SER A 69 -12.23 5.93 3.28
N CYS A 70 -11.80 5.16 2.26
CA CYS A 70 -11.13 3.87 2.46
C CYS A 70 -9.78 3.83 1.74
N PRO A 71 -8.69 3.43 2.41
CA PRO A 71 -7.43 3.20 1.74
C PRO A 71 -7.54 1.95 0.87
N VAL A 72 -7.07 2.04 -0.37
CA VAL A 72 -7.00 0.95 -1.34
C VAL A 72 -5.61 0.92 -1.96
N LEU A 73 -5.11 -0.27 -2.30
CA LEU A 73 -3.83 -0.41 -2.98
C LEU A 73 -3.91 0.12 -4.40
N THR A 74 -2.85 0.80 -4.84
CA THR A 74 -2.64 1.14 -6.26
C THR A 74 -2.11 -0.09 -7.02
N GLY A 75 -1.91 0.02 -8.33
CA GLY A 75 -1.23 -1.04 -9.10
C GLY A 75 0.15 -1.38 -8.52
N SER A 76 0.93 -0.36 -8.15
CA SER A 76 2.24 -0.54 -7.50
C SER A 76 2.11 -1.19 -6.12
N GLY A 77 1.08 -0.84 -5.34
CA GLY A 77 0.78 -1.48 -4.05
C GLY A 77 0.42 -2.96 -4.20
N LEU A 78 -0.35 -3.32 -5.22
CA LEU A 78 -0.71 -4.71 -5.53
C LEU A 78 0.52 -5.54 -5.93
N ASN A 79 1.39 -5.00 -6.78
CA ASN A 79 2.64 -5.65 -7.16
C ASN A 79 3.55 -5.89 -5.94
N LEU A 80 3.69 -4.86 -5.08
CA LEU A 80 4.47 -4.95 -3.85
C LEU A 80 3.93 -6.03 -2.91
N HIS A 81 2.61 -6.11 -2.74
CA HIS A 81 1.97 -7.18 -1.97
C HIS A 81 2.32 -8.58 -2.50
N GLY A 82 2.25 -8.77 -3.83
CA GLY A 82 2.64 -10.04 -4.46
C GLY A 82 4.07 -10.45 -4.15
N VAL A 83 5.02 -9.51 -4.17
CA VAL A 83 6.43 -9.79 -3.80
C VAL A 83 6.56 -10.15 -2.32
N ILE A 84 5.80 -9.50 -1.42
CA ILE A 84 5.76 -9.85 0.01
C ILE A 84 5.30 -11.30 0.19
N GLU A 85 4.21 -11.70 -0.45
CA GLU A 85 3.67 -13.06 -0.36
C GLU A 85 4.63 -14.10 -0.92
N GLN A 86 5.23 -13.83 -2.08
CA GLN A 86 6.20 -14.74 -2.68
C GLN A 86 7.42 -14.97 -1.78
N ARG A 87 7.94 -13.90 -1.15
CA ARG A 87 9.06 -14.01 -0.20
C ARG A 87 8.66 -14.75 1.07
N ALA A 88 7.43 -14.58 1.55
CA ALA A 88 6.91 -15.33 2.70
C ALA A 88 6.76 -16.82 2.40
N GLY A 89 6.32 -17.18 1.19
CA GLY A 89 6.22 -18.57 0.72
C GLY A 89 7.56 -19.29 0.70
N ARG A 90 8.62 -18.64 0.19
CA ARG A 90 9.98 -19.21 0.11
C ARG A 90 10.64 -19.48 1.47
N LYS A 91 10.20 -18.82 2.55
CA LYS A 91 10.73 -19.07 3.90
C LYS A 91 10.04 -20.24 4.60
N ARG A 92 8.91 -20.72 4.07
CA ARG A 92 8.11 -21.80 4.64
C ARG A 92 8.39 -23.16 4.00
N THR A 93 9.11 -23.17 2.89
CA THR A 93 9.70 -24.35 2.22
C THR A 93 11.15 -24.50 2.65
#